data_AF-A0A4R8KD16-F1
#
_entry.id   AF-A0A4R8KD16-F1
#
_cell.length_a   1.000
_cell.length_b   1.000
_cell.length_c   1.000
_cell.angle_alpha   90.00
_cell.angle_beta   90.00
_cell.angle_gamma   90.00
#
_symmetry.space_group_name_H-M   'P 1'
#
loop_
_entity.id
_entity.type
_entity.pdbx_description
1 polymer ?
#
loop_
_entity_poly.entity_id
_entity_poly.type
_entity_poly.pdbx_seq_one_letter_code
_entity_poly.pdbx_strand_id
1 'polypeptide(L)'
;MQSMESINAEFERQNVTKVRSSGLSLVEKTRALAKFRNRFVWSLLYASLGIYFGLLIAVLEFPGAMSLSVYGELNLGLLAVVVQFALTIATFWGYCAWAERVYDPKAAELLKSAFAQSNGDRHE
;
A
#
# COMPACT_ATOMS: atom_id res chain seq x y z
N MET A 1 -25.18 41.90 28.36
CA MET A 1 -23.88 41.66 27.69
C MET A 1 -23.24 40.33 28.09
N GLN A 2 -23.31 39.86 29.35
CA GLN A 2 -22.77 38.55 29.78
C GLN A 2 -23.26 37.32 29.00
N SER A 3 -24.51 37.32 28.50
CA SER A 3 -25.07 36.18 27.75
C SER A 3 -24.40 35.94 26.39
N MET A 4 -23.80 36.97 25.78
CA MET A 4 -23.13 36.83 24.48
C MET A 4 -21.73 36.23 24.63
N GLU A 5 -21.02 36.58 25.70
CA GLU A 5 -19.69 36.03 25.99
C GLU A 5 -19.75 34.54 26.38
N SER A 6 -20.77 34.12 27.12
CA SER A 6 -20.95 32.71 27.46
C SER A 6 -21.27 31.86 26.22
N ILE A 7 -22.11 32.37 25.30
CA ILE A 7 -22.43 31.67 24.04
C ILE A 7 -21.18 31.54 23.17
N ASN A 8 -20.37 32.61 23.08
CA ASN A 8 -19.13 32.57 22.29
C ASN A 8 -18.10 31.58 22.88
N ALA A 9 -17.95 31.55 24.21
CA ALA A 9 -17.06 30.62 24.90
C ALA A 9 -17.50 29.14 24.76
N GLU A 10 -18.80 28.87 24.72
CA GLU A 10 -19.32 27.53 24.44
C GLU A 10 -19.12 27.12 22.97
N PHE A 11 -19.29 28.07 22.03
CA PHE A 11 -19.02 27.85 20.61
C PHE A 11 -17.54 27.52 20.35
N GLU A 12 -16.62 28.28 20.95
CA GLU A 12 -15.17 28.02 20.88
C GLU A 12 -14.83 26.62 21.42
N ARG A 13 -15.40 26.23 22.57
CA ARG A 13 -15.19 24.88 23.11
C ARG A 13 -15.73 23.80 22.18
N GLN A 14 -16.91 23.99 21.58
CA GLN A 14 -17.45 23.03 20.61
C GLN A 14 -16.58 22.94 19.36
N ASN A 15 -16.10 24.07 18.84
CA ASN A 15 -15.25 24.11 17.65
C ASN A 15 -13.94 23.38 17.90
N VAL A 16 -13.23 23.69 18.99
CA VAL A 16 -11.98 23.01 19.38
C VAL A 16 -12.18 21.51 19.56
N THR A 17 -13.30 21.09 20.15
CA THR A 17 -13.60 19.65 20.36
C THR A 17 -13.91 18.95 19.04
N LYS A 18 -14.63 19.61 18.13
CA LYS A 18 -14.99 19.11 16.80
C LYS A 18 -13.77 19.01 15.87
N VAL A 19 -12.89 20.02 15.87
CA VAL A 19 -11.65 20.02 15.08
C VAL A 19 -10.70 18.92 15.57
N ARG A 20 -10.51 18.79 16.89
CA ARG A 20 -9.65 17.75 17.48
C ARG A 20 -10.16 16.33 17.22
N SER A 21 -11.47 16.09 17.38
CA SER A 21 -12.08 14.78 17.07
C SER A 21 -11.97 14.43 15.58
N SER A 22 -12.17 15.41 14.71
CA SER A 22 -12.01 15.23 13.26
C SER A 22 -10.56 14.90 12.87
N GLY A 23 -9.58 15.60 13.43
CA GLY A 23 -8.15 15.33 13.21
C GLY A 23 -7.71 13.95 13.69
N LEU A 24 -8.16 13.51 14.87
CA LEU A 24 -7.92 12.14 15.36
C LEU A 24 -8.53 11.09 14.42
N SER A 25 -9.75 11.33 13.91
CA SER A 25 -10.41 10.41 12.98
C SER A 25 -9.68 10.26 11.63
N LEU A 26 -9.04 11.33 11.12
CA LEU A 26 -8.23 11.24 9.89
C LEU A 26 -6.95 10.45 10.10
N VAL A 27 -6.28 10.63 11.24
CA VAL A 27 -5.10 9.83 11.61
C VAL A 27 -5.46 8.35 11.74
N GLU A 28 -6.61 8.03 12.32
CA GLU A 28 -7.09 6.65 12.41
C GLU A 28 -7.41 6.06 11.04
N LYS A 29 -8.12 6.81 10.18
CA LYS A 29 -8.47 6.37 8.82
C LYS A 29 -7.23 6.15 7.94
N THR A 30 -6.26 7.06 7.99
CA THR A 30 -4.98 6.92 7.26
C THR A 30 -4.15 5.75 7.77
N ARG A 31 -4.08 5.54 9.09
CA ARG A 31 -3.41 4.37 9.70
C ARG A 31 -4.10 3.05 9.32
N ALA A 32 -5.42 3.00 9.29
CA ALA A 32 -6.18 1.83 8.86
C ALA A 32 -5.91 1.50 7.39
N LEU A 33 -5.89 2.52 6.53
CA LEU A 33 -5.58 2.36 5.12
C LEU A 33 -4.13 1.86 4.89
N ALA A 34 -3.17 2.38 5.66
CA ALA A 34 -1.78 1.92 5.62
C ALA A 34 -1.62 0.46 6.08
N LYS A 35 -2.35 0.03 7.13
CA LYS A 35 -2.36 -1.38 7.57
C LYS A 35 -2.92 -2.31 6.50
N PHE A 36 -4.00 -1.90 5.83
CA PHE A 36 -4.61 -2.68 4.75
C PHE A 36 -3.63 -2.87 3.58
N ARG A 37 -2.98 -1.79 3.14
CA ARG A 37 -1.91 -1.85 2.12
C ARG A 37 -0.79 -2.78 2.54
N ASN A 38 -0.25 -2.60 3.75
CA ASN A 38 0.87 -3.40 4.23
C ASN A 38 0.53 -4.90 4.25
N ARG A 39 -0.67 -5.30 4.67
CA ARG A 39 -1.05 -6.73 4.66
C ARG A 39 -0.94 -7.35 3.27
N PHE A 40 -1.42 -6.64 2.24
CA PHE A 40 -1.35 -7.11 0.86
C PHE A 40 0.11 -7.15 0.35
N VAL A 41 0.87 -6.08 0.62
CA VAL A 41 2.29 -6.01 0.23
C VAL A 41 3.11 -7.11 0.91
N TRP A 42 2.86 -7.40 2.19
CA TRP A 42 3.52 -8.50 2.90
C TRP A 42 3.19 -9.85 2.27
N SER A 43 1.93 -10.14 1.94
CA SER A 43 1.56 -11.37 1.24
C SER A 43 2.27 -11.50 -0.11
N LEU A 44 2.34 -10.41 -0.87
CA LEU A 44 3.00 -10.37 -2.17
C LEU A 44 4.52 -10.56 -2.05
N LEU A 45 5.12 -9.95 -1.02
CA LEU A 45 6.52 -10.10 -0.69
C LEU A 45 6.84 -11.57 -0.34
N TYR A 46 6.05 -12.20 0.53
CA TYR A 46 6.25 -13.62 0.88
C TYR A 46 6.11 -14.53 -0.34
N ALA A 47 5.16 -14.27 -1.23
CA ALA A 47 5.03 -15.02 -2.48
C ALA A 47 6.27 -14.87 -3.36
N SER A 48 6.74 -13.63 -3.57
CA SER A 48 7.95 -13.36 -4.36
C SER A 48 9.19 -14.00 -3.73
N LEU A 49 9.34 -13.92 -2.40
CA LEU A 49 10.47 -14.49 -1.69
C LEU A 49 10.45 -16.01 -1.75
N GLY A 50 9.28 -16.62 -1.56
CA GLY A 50 9.10 -18.07 -1.63
C GLY A 50 9.46 -18.61 -3.00
N ILE A 51 9.06 -17.93 -4.07
CA ILE A 51 9.38 -18.37 -5.43
C ILE A 51 10.85 -18.10 -5.77
N TYR A 52 11.42 -16.98 -5.33
CA TYR A 52 12.85 -16.69 -5.47
C TYR A 52 13.70 -17.80 -4.82
N PHE A 53 13.47 -18.09 -3.54
CA PHE A 53 14.21 -19.13 -2.84
C PHE A 53 13.89 -20.52 -3.39
N GLY A 54 12.65 -20.79 -3.78
CA GLY A 54 12.24 -22.05 -4.39
C GLY A 54 12.98 -22.33 -5.70
N LEU A 55 13.06 -21.33 -6.60
CA LEU A 55 13.84 -21.44 -7.84
C LEU A 55 15.33 -21.56 -7.54
N LEU A 56 15.85 -20.82 -6.57
CA LEU A 56 17.26 -20.91 -6.17
C LEU A 56 17.61 -22.32 -5.68
N ILE A 57 16.78 -22.90 -4.80
CA ILE A 57 16.96 -24.26 -4.27
C ILE A 57 16.83 -25.30 -5.39
N ALA A 58 15.85 -25.16 -6.28
CA ALA A 58 15.68 -26.05 -7.42
C ALA A 58 16.91 -26.01 -8.35
N VAL A 59 17.48 -24.83 -8.59
CA VAL A 59 18.71 -24.71 -9.39
C VAL A 59 19.92 -25.34 -8.67
N LEU A 60 20.02 -25.19 -7.35
CA LEU A 60 21.10 -25.77 -6.55
C LEU A 60 21.03 -27.29 -6.41
N GLU A 61 19.83 -27.88 -6.30
CA GLU A 61 19.63 -29.34 -6.20
C GLU A 61 19.92 -30.07 -7.53
N PHE A 62 19.73 -29.40 -8.66
CA PHE A 62 19.93 -29.99 -9.99
C PHE A 62 21.10 -29.33 -10.76
N PRO A 63 22.35 -29.39 -10.26
CA PRO A 63 23.50 -28.84 -10.98
C PRO A 63 23.76 -29.54 -12.32
N GLY A 64 23.34 -30.81 -12.46
CA GLY A 64 23.38 -31.54 -13.74
C GLY A 64 22.41 -30.97 -14.79
N ALA A 65 21.33 -30.31 -14.37
CA ALA A 65 20.37 -29.66 -15.27
C ALA A 65 20.91 -28.35 -15.86
N MET A 66 21.91 -27.71 -15.24
CA MET A 66 22.58 -26.53 -15.83
C MET A 66 23.37 -26.85 -17.11
N SER A 67 23.81 -28.10 -17.28
CA SER A 67 24.41 -28.59 -18.53
C SER A 67 23.40 -29.26 -19.48
N LEU A 68 22.14 -29.42 -19.06
CA LEU A 68 21.10 -30.01 -19.89
C LEU A 68 20.48 -28.89 -20.74
N SER A 69 20.99 -28.79 -21.97
CA SER A 69 20.38 -28.03 -23.05
C SER A 69 18.95 -28.52 -23.29
N VAL A 70 17.95 -27.67 -23.02
CA VAL A 70 16.54 -27.97 -23.33
C VAL A 70 16.28 -27.71 -24.82
N TYR A 71 16.99 -26.73 -25.41
CA TYR A 71 16.97 -26.42 -26.84
C TYR A 71 18.22 -25.60 -27.23
N GLY A 72 19.22 -26.23 -27.87
CA GLY A 72 20.45 -25.52 -28.30
C GLY A 72 21.30 -25.00 -27.13
N GLU A 73 21.46 -23.69 -26.97
CA GLU A 73 22.19 -23.06 -25.85
C GLU A 73 21.28 -22.69 -24.64
N LEU A 74 19.97 -22.97 -24.73
CA LEU A 74 19.03 -22.69 -23.65
C LEU A 74 19.18 -23.72 -22.52
N ASN A 75 19.87 -23.33 -21.47
CA ASN A 75 20.00 -24.10 -20.23
C ASN A 75 18.81 -23.89 -19.30
N LEU A 76 18.48 -24.89 -18.49
CA LEU A 76 17.44 -24.78 -17.45
C LEU A 76 17.67 -23.60 -16.50
N GLY A 77 18.93 -23.26 -16.23
CA GLY A 77 19.30 -22.08 -15.45
C GLY A 77 18.83 -20.76 -16.09
N LEU A 78 18.95 -20.63 -17.43
CA LEU A 78 18.48 -19.45 -18.13
C LEU A 78 16.95 -19.38 -18.12
N LEU A 79 16.27 -20.52 -18.27
CA LEU A 79 14.81 -20.60 -18.17
C LEU A 79 14.32 -20.19 -16.76
N ALA A 80 15.00 -20.66 -15.70
CA ALA A 80 14.67 -20.28 -14.32
C ALA A 80 14.78 -18.77 -14.11
N VAL A 81 15.83 -18.13 -14.66
CA VAL A 81 16.00 -16.67 -14.59
C VAL A 81 14.89 -15.95 -15.38
N VAL A 82 14.53 -16.42 -16.58
CA VAL A 82 13.45 -15.84 -17.38
C VAL A 82 12.10 -15.95 -16.67
N VAL A 83 11.79 -17.11 -16.10
CA VAL A 83 10.56 -17.33 -15.32
C VAL A 83 10.56 -16.40 -14.10
N GLN A 84 11.69 -16.24 -13.42
CA GLN A 84 11.81 -15.34 -12.29
C GLN A 84 11.60 -13.87 -12.69
N PHE A 85 12.11 -13.46 -13.85
CA PHE A 85 11.90 -12.12 -14.39
C PHE A 85 10.42 -11.88 -14.72
N ALA A 86 9.81 -12.81 -15.44
CA ALA A 86 8.39 -12.76 -15.81
C ALA A 86 7.50 -12.72 -14.56
N LEU A 87 7.82 -13.51 -13.54
CA LEU A 87 7.11 -13.53 -12.28
C LEU A 87 7.22 -12.20 -11.52
N THR A 88 8.41 -11.59 -11.51
CA THR A 88 8.62 -10.29 -10.87
C THR A 88 7.78 -9.21 -11.55
N ILE A 89 7.75 -9.21 -12.89
CA ILE A 89 6.91 -8.32 -13.68
C ILE A 89 5.43 -8.56 -13.39
N ALA A 90 4.99 -9.83 -13.38
CA ALA A 90 3.61 -10.19 -13.08
C ALA A 90 3.20 -9.77 -11.66
N THR A 91 4.09 -9.92 -10.69
CA THR A 91 3.88 -9.51 -9.30
C THR A 91 3.75 -7.98 -9.19
N PHE A 92 4.63 -7.24 -9.87
CA PHE A 92 4.59 -5.79 -9.94
C PHE A 92 3.32 -5.27 -10.61
N TRP A 93 2.97 -5.78 -11.80
CA TRP A 93 1.75 -5.39 -12.49
C TRP A 93 0.48 -5.79 -11.74
N GLY A 94 0.46 -6.98 -11.14
CA GLY A 94 -0.64 -7.41 -10.28
C GLY A 94 -0.85 -6.46 -9.09
N TYR A 95 0.24 -5.98 -8.50
CA TYR A 95 0.18 -4.95 -7.47
C TYR A 95 -0.33 -3.62 -8.00
N CYS A 96 0.20 -3.10 -9.12
CA CYS A 96 -0.24 -1.84 -9.70
C CYS A 96 -1.74 -1.87 -10.03
N ALA A 97 -2.21 -2.95 -10.67
CA ALA A 97 -3.62 -3.12 -11.02
C ALA A 97 -4.53 -3.21 -9.78
N TRP A 98 -4.06 -3.84 -8.70
CA TRP A 98 -4.79 -3.89 -7.44
C TRP A 98 -4.80 -2.53 -6.72
N ALA A 99 -3.66 -1.84 -6.68
CA ALA A 99 -3.52 -0.54 -6.03
C ALA A 99 -4.42 0.51 -6.70
N GLU A 100 -4.41 0.56 -8.03
CA GLU A 100 -5.27 1.46 -8.81
C GLU A 100 -6.76 1.20 -8.57
N ARG A 101 -7.17 -0.08 -8.47
CA ARG A 101 -8.59 -0.42 -8.25
C ARG A 101 -9.07 -0.25 -6.81
N VAL A 102 -8.24 -0.53 -5.82
CA VAL A 102 -8.69 -0.70 -4.43
C VAL A 102 -8.13 0.38 -3.51
N TYR A 103 -6.88 0.77 -3.71
CA TYR A 103 -6.17 1.68 -2.81
C TYR A 103 -6.36 3.15 -3.20
N ASP A 104 -6.16 3.47 -4.48
CA ASP A 104 -6.26 4.84 -4.99
C ASP A 104 -7.62 5.52 -4.77
N PRO A 105 -8.79 4.87 -4.98
CA PRO A 105 -10.07 5.53 -4.69
C PRO A 105 -10.24 5.88 -3.20
N LYS A 106 -9.77 4.99 -2.30
CA LYS A 106 -9.84 5.22 -0.84
C LYS A 106 -8.85 6.30 -0.39
N ALA A 107 -7.65 6.33 -0.98
CA ALA A 107 -6.66 7.37 -0.72
C ALA A 107 -7.14 8.74 -1.21
N ALA A 108 -7.76 8.80 -2.39
CA ALA A 108 -8.31 10.03 -2.95
C ALA A 108 -9.47 10.59 -2.10
N GLU A 109 -10.33 9.73 -1.55
CA GLU A 109 -11.40 10.14 -0.65
C GLU A 109 -10.85 10.75 0.66
N LEU A 110 -9.83 10.12 1.24
CA LEU A 110 -9.16 10.65 2.44
C LEU A 110 -8.45 11.97 2.15
N LEU A 111 -7.75 12.09 1.02
CA LEU A 111 -7.11 13.33 0.59
C LEU A 111 -8.14 14.47 0.45
N LYS A 112 -9.28 14.21 -0.21
CA LYS A 112 -10.37 15.18 -0.35
C LYS A 112 -10.91 15.63 1.01
N SER A 113 -11.10 14.70 1.94
CA SER A 113 -11.57 15.03 3.30
C SER A 113 -10.56 15.86 4.10
N ALA A 114 -9.26 15.59 3.96
CA ALA A 114 -8.20 16.36 4.57
C ALA A 114 -8.10 17.78 3.98
N PHE A 115 -8.27 17.90 2.65
CA PHE A 115 -8.22 19.18 1.95
C PHE A 115 -9.43 20.07 2.32
N ALA A 116 -10.63 19.48 2.44
CA ALA A 116 -11.81 20.19 2.89
C ALA A 116 -11.67 20.71 4.33
N GLN A 117 -11.02 19.94 5.22
CA GLN A 117 -10.73 20.37 6.58
C GLN A 117 -9.70 21.51 6.62
N SER A 118 -8.63 21.41 5.84
CA SER A 118 -7.61 22.47 5.69
C SER A 118 -8.16 23.78 5.16
N ASN A 119 -9.17 23.73 4.28
CA ASN A 119 -9.74 24.92 3.67
C ASN A 119 -10.79 25.57 4.56
N GLY A 120 -11.46 24.82 5.44
CA GLY A 120 -12.33 25.36 6.49
C GLY A 120 -11.55 26.20 7.51
N ASP A 121 -10.38 25.72 7.97
CA ASP A 121 -9.51 26.43 8.90
C ASP A 121 -8.86 27.72 8.33
N ARG A 122 -8.94 27.95 7.01
CA ARG A 122 -8.35 29.12 6.34
C ARG A 122 -9.33 30.27 6.10
N HIS A 123 -10.62 30.06 6.37
CA HIS A 123 -11.69 31.03 6.12
C HIS A 123 -12.40 31.51 7.39
N GLU A 124 -11.95 31.08 8.58
CA GLU A 124 -12.25 31.72 9.87
C GLU A 124 -11.09 32.63 10.31
#